data_AF-A0A833DR73-F1
#
_entry.id   AF-A0A833DR73-F1
#
_cell.length_a   1.000
_cell.length_b   1.000
_cell.length_c   1.000
_cell.angle_alpha   90.00
_cell.angle_beta   90.00
_cell.angle_gamma   90.00
#
_symmetry.space_group_name_H-M   'P 1'
#
loop_
_entity.id
_entity.type
_entity.pdbx_description
1 polymer ?
#
loop_
_entity_poly.entity_id
_entity_poly.type
_entity_poly.pdbx_seq_one_letter_code
_entity_poly.pdbx_strand_id
1 'polypeptide(L)'
;MKDKLIVASDVFSDAVRIESANKETSKIIYDLVTEISEHFVKNNELIIENIENLSEIIRDLEKFRDDFLPFFQKLEVFSKEFNRLVENLEYISKMSNSINGVAKHTSLIALNASIEAARAGESGRGFAVVANEIREMANKTMNLTKEIEKFNTEVMNDLKVLKDVLNVIDKTKEGTDILAKDINEIVEINSELKKVSKDQDIFVHDIKSLSGISMALESFNKMQEKFNKNLSGLLIQLAIESSENDDNNKKN
;
A
#
# COMPACT_ATOMS: atom_id res chain seq x y z
N MET A 1 -44.32 -66.87 -23.95
CA MET A 1 -44.39 -66.43 -22.53
C MET A 1 -43.00 -66.25 -21.93
N LYS A 2 -42.09 -67.22 -22.14
CA LYS A 2 -40.66 -67.15 -21.77
C LYS A 2 -39.93 -65.87 -22.22
N ASP A 3 -40.07 -65.46 -23.49
CA ASP A 3 -39.40 -64.25 -24.01
C ASP A 3 -39.87 -62.95 -23.33
N LYS A 4 -41.15 -62.87 -22.94
CA LYS A 4 -41.70 -61.72 -22.21
C LYS A 4 -41.15 -61.64 -20.78
N LEU A 5 -40.92 -62.79 -20.15
CA LEU A 5 -40.34 -62.91 -18.81
C LEU A 5 -38.86 -62.51 -18.80
N ILE A 6 -38.11 -62.87 -19.84
CA ILE A 6 -36.71 -62.46 -20.03
C ILE A 6 -36.63 -60.93 -20.21
N VAL A 7 -37.42 -60.37 -21.13
CA VAL A 7 -37.45 -58.90 -21.36
C VAL A 7 -37.83 -58.14 -20.09
N ALA A 8 -38.82 -58.62 -19.33
CA ALA A 8 -39.22 -57.96 -18.09
C ALA A 8 -38.16 -58.09 -16.97
N SER A 9 -37.41 -59.21 -16.94
CA SER A 9 -36.26 -59.38 -16.04
C SER A 9 -35.11 -58.45 -16.40
N ASP A 10 -34.83 -58.25 -17.69
CA ASP A 10 -33.80 -57.32 -18.16
C ASP A 10 -34.16 -55.87 -17.81
N VAL A 11 -35.42 -55.47 -18.04
CA VAL A 11 -35.95 -54.15 -17.64
C VAL A 11 -35.84 -53.93 -16.12
N PHE A 12 -36.13 -54.95 -15.32
CA PHE A 12 -35.96 -54.88 -13.86
C PHE A 12 -34.49 -54.73 -13.46
N SER A 13 -33.58 -55.48 -14.09
CA SER A 13 -32.14 -55.36 -13.85
C SER A 13 -31.62 -53.95 -14.17
N ASP A 14 -32.03 -53.38 -15.30
CA ASP A 14 -31.65 -52.02 -15.70
C ASP A 14 -32.25 -50.98 -14.76
N ALA A 15 -33.50 -51.14 -14.31
CA ALA A 15 -34.12 -50.23 -13.35
C ALA A 15 -33.42 -50.23 -11.98
N VAL A 16 -32.95 -51.39 -11.50
CA VAL A 16 -32.13 -51.49 -10.27
C VAL A 16 -30.76 -50.82 -10.46
N ARG A 17 -30.13 -50.96 -11.64
CA ARG A 17 -28.87 -50.28 -11.96
C ARG A 17 -29.03 -48.76 -11.98
N ILE A 18 -30.11 -48.25 -12.56
CA ILE A 18 -30.43 -46.81 -12.59
C ILE A 18 -30.65 -46.28 -11.17
N GLU A 19 -31.36 -47.02 -10.31
CA GLU A 19 -31.58 -46.65 -8.90
C GLU A 19 -30.25 -46.46 -8.16
N SER A 20 -29.36 -47.45 -8.28
CA SER A 20 -28.02 -47.38 -7.67
C SER A 20 -27.22 -46.18 -8.20
N ALA A 21 -27.21 -45.98 -9.52
CA ALA A 21 -26.48 -44.89 -10.16
C ALA A 21 -27.01 -43.50 -9.73
N ASN A 22 -28.32 -43.34 -9.62
CA ASN A 22 -28.92 -42.09 -9.17
C ASN A 22 -28.66 -41.80 -7.70
N LYS A 23 -28.65 -42.83 -6.84
CA LYS A 23 -28.30 -42.69 -5.42
C LYS A 23 -26.85 -42.24 -5.26
N GLU A 24 -25.94 -42.82 -6.03
CA GLU A 24 -24.54 -42.41 -6.07
C GLU A 24 -24.39 -40.98 -6.60
N THR A 25 -25.08 -40.64 -7.70
CA THR A 25 -25.06 -39.29 -8.31
C THR A 25 -25.60 -38.22 -7.36
N SER A 26 -26.72 -38.49 -6.67
CA SER A 26 -27.32 -37.58 -5.68
C SER A 26 -26.36 -37.28 -4.53
N LYS A 27 -25.66 -38.31 -4.03
CA LYS A 27 -24.63 -38.17 -2.99
C LYS A 27 -23.46 -37.32 -3.49
N ILE A 28 -22.93 -37.62 -4.69
CA ILE A 28 -21.82 -36.86 -5.29
C ILE A 28 -22.19 -35.38 -5.44
N ILE A 29 -23.39 -35.07 -5.95
CA ILE A 29 -23.85 -33.69 -6.09
C ILE A 29 -23.99 -33.01 -4.73
N TYR A 30 -24.52 -33.71 -3.72
CA TYR A 30 -24.67 -33.15 -2.38
C TYR A 30 -23.31 -32.82 -1.74
N ASP A 31 -22.36 -33.76 -1.81
CA ASP A 31 -21.01 -33.59 -1.27
C ASP A 31 -20.30 -32.43 -2.00
N LEU A 32 -20.39 -32.37 -3.33
CA LEU A 32 -19.80 -31.31 -4.15
C LEU A 32 -20.40 -29.93 -3.86
N VAL A 33 -21.72 -29.82 -3.74
CA VAL A 33 -22.40 -28.55 -3.41
C VAL A 33 -21.97 -28.04 -2.04
N THR A 34 -21.82 -28.95 -1.07
CA THR A 34 -21.40 -28.61 0.28
C THR A 34 -19.95 -28.12 0.29
N GLU A 35 -19.03 -28.89 -0.31
CA GLU A 35 -17.62 -28.56 -0.38
C GLU A 35 -17.37 -27.23 -1.11
N ILE A 36 -17.96 -27.03 -2.29
CA ILE A 36 -17.81 -25.77 -3.03
C ILE A 36 -18.39 -24.60 -2.23
N SER A 37 -19.57 -24.77 -1.62
CA SER A 37 -20.17 -23.69 -0.80
C SER A 37 -19.28 -23.30 0.36
N GLU A 38 -18.70 -24.26 1.07
CA GLU A 38 -17.77 -24.01 2.17
C GLU A 38 -16.52 -23.25 1.70
N HIS A 39 -15.94 -23.65 0.57
CA HIS A 39 -14.78 -22.97 -0.02
C HIS A 39 -15.08 -21.52 -0.41
N PHE A 40 -16.24 -21.24 -1.02
CA PHE A 40 -16.63 -19.88 -1.40
C PHE A 40 -16.91 -19.00 -0.18
N VAL A 41 -17.60 -19.52 0.84
CA VAL A 41 -17.84 -18.78 2.09
C VAL A 41 -16.51 -18.40 2.75
N LYS A 42 -15.60 -19.36 2.89
CA LYS A 42 -14.28 -19.11 3.48
C LYS A 42 -13.45 -18.12 2.66
N ASN A 43 -13.48 -18.22 1.34
CA ASN A 43 -12.81 -17.25 0.47
C ASN A 43 -13.41 -15.85 0.63
N ASN A 44 -14.74 -15.74 0.78
CA ASN A 44 -15.40 -14.45 0.95
C ASN A 44 -15.04 -13.80 2.29
N GLU A 45 -14.95 -14.60 3.37
CA GLU A 45 -14.45 -14.14 4.67
C GLU A 45 -13.04 -13.53 4.55
N LEU A 46 -12.12 -14.20 3.85
CA LEU A 46 -10.77 -13.68 3.60
C LEU A 46 -10.77 -12.40 2.76
N ILE A 47 -11.66 -12.27 1.78
CA ILE A 47 -11.79 -11.05 0.98
C ILE A 47 -12.28 -9.89 1.84
N ILE A 48 -13.25 -10.12 2.72
CA ILE A 48 -13.76 -9.11 3.66
C ILE A 48 -12.65 -8.67 4.61
N GLU A 49 -11.88 -9.60 5.17
CA GLU A 49 -10.72 -9.28 6.01
C GLU A 49 -9.70 -8.42 5.25
N ASN A 50 -9.39 -8.76 3.99
CA ASN A 50 -8.50 -7.97 3.14
C ASN A 50 -9.04 -6.57 2.86
N ILE A 51 -10.35 -6.42 2.64
CA ILE A 51 -11.01 -5.12 2.45
C ILE A 51 -10.86 -4.25 3.71
N GLU A 52 -11.04 -4.83 4.90
CA GLU A 52 -10.86 -4.13 6.17
C GLU A 52 -9.40 -3.69 6.36
N ASN A 53 -8.45 -4.60 6.15
CA ASN A 53 -7.01 -4.31 6.24
C ASN A 53 -6.58 -3.21 5.26
N LEU A 54 -7.03 -3.27 4.00
CA LEU A 54 -6.74 -2.23 3.00
C LEU A 54 -7.38 -0.90 3.38
N SER A 55 -8.56 -0.90 3.98
CA SER A 55 -9.22 0.33 4.44
C SER A 55 -8.46 0.99 5.58
N GLU A 56 -7.87 0.22 6.49
CA GLU A 56 -7.00 0.73 7.54
C GLU A 56 -5.70 1.30 6.95
N ILE A 57 -5.06 0.58 6.02
CA ILE A 57 -3.86 1.06 5.31
C ILE A 57 -4.13 2.39 4.59
N ILE A 58 -5.23 2.50 3.84
CA ILE A 58 -5.62 3.75 3.16
C ILE A 58 -5.70 4.89 4.16
N ARG A 59 -6.40 4.68 5.29
CA ARG A 59 -6.58 5.71 6.31
C ARG A 59 -5.25 6.17 6.92
N ASP A 60 -4.34 5.22 7.19
CA ASP A 60 -3.04 5.53 7.77
C ASP A 60 -2.15 6.28 6.78
N LEU A 61 -2.19 5.92 5.49
CA LEU A 61 -1.47 6.62 4.43
C LEU A 61 -2.03 8.02 4.16
N GLU A 62 -3.34 8.19 4.18
CA GLU A 62 -3.98 9.51 4.06
C GLU A 62 -3.57 10.42 5.22
N LYS A 63 -3.62 9.91 6.45
CA LYS A 63 -3.16 10.65 7.63
C LYS A 63 -1.68 11.02 7.52
N PHE A 64 -0.83 10.07 7.11
CA PHE A 64 0.59 10.33 6.89
C PHE A 64 0.80 11.44 5.87
N ARG A 65 0.11 11.41 4.73
CA ARG A 65 0.17 12.48 3.72
C ARG A 65 -0.25 13.83 4.29
N ASP A 66 -1.34 13.87 5.02
CA ASP A 66 -1.91 15.11 5.57
C ASP A 66 -1.00 15.71 6.66
N ASP A 67 -0.31 14.88 7.44
CA ASP A 67 0.70 15.30 8.42
C ASP A 67 1.95 15.91 7.75
N PHE A 68 2.29 15.49 6.53
CA PHE A 68 3.45 16.00 5.78
C PHE A 68 3.20 17.33 5.07
N LEU A 69 1.95 17.64 4.72
CA LEU A 69 1.61 18.91 4.07
C LEU A 69 2.07 20.15 4.85
N PRO A 70 1.75 20.31 6.17
CA PRO A 70 2.25 21.45 6.95
C PRO A 70 3.75 21.39 7.19
N PHE A 71 4.37 20.20 7.16
CA PHE A 71 5.82 20.05 7.26
C PHE A 71 6.52 20.68 6.04
N PHE A 72 6.03 20.44 4.82
CA PHE A 72 6.58 21.07 3.62
C PHE A 72 6.42 22.59 3.62
N GLN A 73 5.30 23.13 4.12
CA GLN A 73 5.11 24.57 4.24
C GLN A 73 6.14 25.20 5.19
N LYS A 74 6.37 24.59 6.36
CA LYS A 74 7.39 25.05 7.32
C LYS A 74 8.79 25.00 6.72
N LEU A 75 9.08 23.97 5.94
CA LEU A 75 10.35 23.79 5.26
C LEU A 75 10.57 24.81 4.14
N GLU A 76 9.54 25.20 3.40
CA GLU A 76 9.64 26.26 2.40
C GLU A 76 10.01 27.59 3.07
N VAL A 77 9.39 27.90 4.21
CA VAL A 77 9.73 29.08 5.01
C VAL A 77 11.17 28.98 5.53
N PHE A 78 11.57 27.81 6.05
CA PHE A 78 12.94 27.57 6.50
C PHE A 78 13.96 27.80 5.37
N SER A 79 13.70 27.29 4.16
CA SER A 79 14.57 27.48 3.00
C SER A 79 14.74 28.96 2.64
N LYS A 80 13.66 29.75 2.71
CA LYS A 80 13.70 31.21 2.49
C LYS A 80 14.55 31.91 3.54
N GLU A 81 14.33 31.63 4.82
CA GLU A 81 15.12 32.24 5.91
C GLU A 81 16.59 31.79 5.89
N PHE A 82 16.86 30.54 5.50
CA PHE A 82 18.20 30.02 5.30
C PHE A 82 18.94 30.78 4.19
N ASN A 83 18.33 30.95 3.02
CA ASN A 83 18.94 31.70 1.92
C ASN A 83 19.21 33.15 2.32
N ARG A 84 18.26 33.79 3.03
CA ARG A 84 18.45 35.13 3.57
C ARG A 84 19.61 35.21 4.58
N LEU A 85 19.79 34.18 5.42
CA LEU A 85 20.94 34.12 6.33
C LEU A 85 22.27 34.02 5.56
N VAL A 86 22.32 33.20 4.50
CA VAL A 86 23.50 33.12 3.62
C VAL A 86 23.82 34.48 3.00
N GLU A 87 22.82 35.18 2.44
CA GLU A 87 22.98 36.52 1.89
C GLU A 87 23.50 37.53 2.92
N ASN A 88 23.00 37.47 4.16
CA ASN A 88 23.46 38.33 5.25
C ASN A 88 24.94 38.08 5.61
N LEU A 89 25.38 36.82 5.62
CA LEU A 89 26.79 36.47 5.89
C LEU A 89 27.72 36.91 4.75
N GLU A 90 27.26 36.83 3.49
CA GLU A 90 27.98 37.41 2.36
C GLU A 90 28.11 38.93 2.48
N TYR A 91 27.05 39.60 2.93
CA TYR A 91 27.06 41.04 3.19
C TYR A 91 28.03 41.41 4.31
N ILE A 92 28.05 40.64 5.42
CA ILE A 92 29.02 40.83 6.52
C ILE A 92 30.45 40.67 6.01
N SER A 93 30.72 39.68 5.15
CA SER A 93 32.06 39.50 4.55
C SER A 93 32.49 40.72 3.74
N LYS A 94 31.60 41.28 2.92
CA LYS A 94 31.86 42.52 2.15
C LYS A 94 32.13 43.72 3.06
N MET A 95 31.35 43.85 4.13
CA MET A 95 31.50 44.93 5.11
C MET A 95 32.84 44.81 5.86
N SER A 96 33.20 43.60 6.33
CA SER A 96 34.46 43.36 7.03
C SER A 96 35.67 43.68 6.16
N ASN A 97 35.64 43.27 4.88
CA ASN A 97 36.66 43.63 3.90
C ASN A 97 36.80 45.14 3.71
N SER A 98 35.67 45.85 3.66
CA SER A 98 35.66 47.32 3.52
C SER A 98 36.25 48.01 4.75
N ILE A 99 35.89 47.57 5.96
CA ILE A 99 36.44 48.08 7.22
C ILE A 99 37.94 47.80 7.31
N ASN A 100 38.40 46.61 6.91
CA ASN A 100 39.81 46.27 6.87
C ASN A 100 40.57 47.19 5.89
N GLY A 101 39.97 47.51 4.74
CA GLY A 101 40.50 48.49 3.79
C GLY A 101 40.63 49.89 4.40
N VAL A 102 39.60 50.37 5.09
CA VAL A 102 39.63 51.66 5.80
C VAL A 102 40.70 51.66 6.89
N ALA A 103 40.76 50.62 7.71
CA ALA A 103 41.75 50.51 8.78
C ALA A 103 43.19 50.49 8.23
N LYS A 104 43.44 49.76 7.14
CA LYS A 104 44.73 49.77 6.45
C LYS A 104 45.10 51.17 5.94
N HIS A 105 44.14 51.89 5.38
CA HIS A 105 44.35 53.27 4.93
C HIS A 105 44.65 54.22 6.11
N THR A 106 43.89 54.12 7.20
CA THR A 106 44.12 54.89 8.43
C THR A 106 45.50 54.62 9.02
N SER A 107 45.95 53.37 9.04
CA SER A 107 47.29 52.98 9.50
C SER A 107 48.39 53.64 8.66
N LEU A 108 48.19 53.75 7.34
CA LEU A 108 49.11 54.44 6.43
C LEU A 108 49.11 55.96 6.65
N ILE A 109 47.95 56.58 6.84
CA ILE A 109 47.86 58.01 7.16
C ILE A 109 48.58 58.31 8.48
N ALA A 110 48.34 57.49 9.50
CA ALA A 110 48.96 57.61 10.81
C ALA A 110 50.48 57.43 10.75
N LEU A 111 50.97 56.49 9.93
CA LEU A 111 52.40 56.35 9.67
C LEU A 111 53.00 57.62 9.05
N ASN A 112 52.37 58.18 8.03
CA ASN A 112 52.83 59.42 7.39
C ASN A 112 52.85 60.59 8.39
N ALA A 113 51.82 60.71 9.23
CA ALA A 113 51.76 61.73 10.28
C ALA A 113 52.87 61.55 11.34
N SER A 114 53.18 60.31 11.73
CA SER A 114 54.27 60.01 12.67
C SER A 114 55.64 60.38 12.09
N ILE A 115 55.86 60.15 10.79
CA ILE A 115 57.07 60.56 10.08
C ILE A 115 57.20 62.09 10.05
N GLU A 116 56.12 62.81 9.74
CA GLU A 116 56.16 64.27 9.67
C GLU A 116 56.29 64.93 11.05
N ALA A 117 55.69 64.31 12.07
CA ALA A 117 55.89 64.72 13.47
C ALA A 117 57.35 64.54 13.91
N ALA A 118 58.02 63.45 13.50
CA ALA A 118 59.45 63.27 13.75
C ALA A 118 60.32 64.32 13.03
N ARG A 119 59.94 64.72 11.81
CA ARG A 119 60.61 65.81 11.06
C ARG A 119 60.51 67.16 11.76
N ALA A 120 59.38 67.45 12.41
CA ALA A 120 59.17 68.68 13.16
C ALA A 120 59.97 68.74 14.49
N GLY A 121 60.70 67.68 14.85
CA GLY A 121 61.56 67.64 16.05
C GLY A 121 60.77 67.82 17.35
N GLU A 122 61.22 68.73 18.22
CA GLU A 122 60.57 69.02 19.51
C GLU A 122 59.10 69.45 19.35
N SER A 123 58.81 70.28 18.35
CA SER A 123 57.46 70.81 18.10
C SER A 123 56.46 69.74 17.66
N GLY A 124 56.93 68.60 17.15
CA GLY A 124 56.10 67.49 16.68
C GLY A 124 55.80 66.41 17.73
N ARG A 125 56.41 66.45 18.93
CA ARG A 125 56.28 65.36 19.91
C ARG A 125 54.83 64.98 20.25
N GLY A 126 53.95 65.97 20.46
CA GLY A 126 52.54 65.72 20.75
C GLY A 126 51.81 65.05 19.59
N PHE A 127 52.07 65.47 18.35
CA PHE A 127 51.52 64.86 17.14
C PHE A 127 52.03 63.43 16.92
N ALA A 128 53.29 63.15 17.25
CA ALA A 128 53.86 61.80 17.14
C ALA A 128 53.15 60.80 18.05
N VAL A 129 52.79 61.20 19.28
CA VAL A 129 52.04 60.36 20.22
C VAL A 129 50.65 60.04 19.66
N VAL A 130 49.92 61.07 19.19
CA VAL A 130 48.58 60.88 18.59
C VAL A 130 48.64 59.99 17.34
N ALA A 131 49.62 60.20 16.48
CA ALA A 131 49.79 59.40 15.27
C ALA A 131 50.06 57.92 15.59
N ASN A 132 50.87 57.63 16.62
CA ASN A 132 51.09 56.25 17.06
C ASN A 132 49.82 55.60 17.62
N GLU A 133 49.04 56.32 18.42
CA GLU A 133 47.77 55.81 18.98
C GLU A 133 46.76 55.48 17.87
N ILE A 134 46.62 56.36 16.87
CA ILE A 134 45.76 56.11 15.69
C ILE A 134 46.24 54.88 14.92
N ARG A 135 47.55 54.70 14.76
CA ARG A 135 48.11 53.52 14.08
C ARG A 135 47.83 52.23 14.85
N GLU A 136 47.95 52.24 16.16
CA GLU A 136 47.59 51.09 17.00
C GLU A 136 46.10 50.76 16.92
N MET A 137 45.24 51.79 16.96
CA MET A 137 43.79 51.61 16.76
C MET A 137 43.49 50.98 15.40
N ALA A 138 44.12 51.47 14.33
CA ALA A 138 43.96 50.92 12.99
C ALA A 138 44.38 49.45 12.91
N ASN A 139 45.52 49.09 13.51
CA ASN A 139 45.97 47.69 13.56
C ASN A 139 45.02 46.80 14.39
N LYS A 140 44.50 47.29 15.52
CA LYS A 140 43.47 46.59 16.30
C LYS A 140 42.20 46.36 15.47
N THR A 141 41.73 47.36 14.73
CA THR A 141 40.58 47.22 13.84
C THR A 141 40.82 46.17 12.75
N MET A 142 42.01 46.14 12.13
CA MET A 142 42.36 45.11 11.14
C MET A 142 42.32 43.69 11.74
N ASN A 143 42.81 43.51 12.97
CA ASN A 143 42.76 42.21 13.64
C ASN A 143 41.32 41.77 13.93
N LEU A 144 40.48 42.69 14.43
CA LEU A 144 39.05 42.41 14.66
C LEU A 144 38.32 42.02 13.37
N THR A 145 38.59 42.70 12.25
CA THR A 145 37.99 42.32 10.96
C THR A 145 38.39 40.92 10.49
N LYS A 146 39.62 40.48 10.76
CA LYS A 146 40.07 39.11 10.46
C LYS A 146 39.37 38.07 11.33
N GLU A 147 39.14 38.37 12.60
CA GLU A 147 38.38 37.49 13.50
C GLU A 147 36.93 37.35 13.03
N ILE A 148 36.30 38.47 12.61
CA ILE A 148 34.95 38.44 12.00
C ILE A 148 34.93 37.59 10.74
N GLU A 149 35.92 37.72 9.84
CA GLU A 149 35.99 36.90 8.61
C GLU A 149 36.14 35.41 8.91
N LYS A 150 36.97 35.07 9.90
CA LYS A 150 37.16 33.68 10.32
C LYS A 150 35.85 33.10 10.85
N PHE A 151 35.20 33.80 11.79
CA PHE A 151 33.91 33.39 12.33
C PHE A 151 32.83 33.26 11.25
N ASN A 152 32.75 34.23 10.33
CA ASN A 152 31.81 34.19 9.21
C ASN A 152 32.03 32.98 8.29
N THR A 153 33.30 32.61 8.07
CA THR A 153 33.67 31.43 7.28
C THR A 153 33.29 30.12 7.98
N GLU A 154 33.50 30.04 9.30
CA GLU A 154 33.07 28.89 10.12
C GLU A 154 31.55 28.70 10.03
N VAL A 155 30.78 29.77 10.26
CA VAL A 155 29.30 29.72 10.13
C VAL A 155 28.87 29.33 8.72
N MET A 156 29.50 29.86 7.67
CA MET A 156 29.14 29.51 6.28
C MET A 156 29.41 28.03 5.97
N ASN A 157 30.46 27.44 6.54
CA ASN A 157 30.73 26.00 6.41
C ASN A 157 29.67 25.17 7.15
N ASP A 158 29.25 25.58 8.35
CA ASP A 158 28.19 24.90 9.09
C ASP A 158 26.85 24.92 8.32
N LEU A 159 26.54 26.05 7.67
CA LEU A 159 25.36 26.16 6.80
C LEU A 159 25.43 25.26 5.56
N LYS A 160 26.62 24.92 5.08
CA LYS A 160 26.77 24.07 3.89
C LYS A 160 26.20 22.66 4.11
N VAL A 161 26.33 22.13 5.34
CA VAL A 161 25.71 20.85 5.74
C VAL A 161 24.18 20.93 5.73
N LEU A 162 23.62 22.08 6.12
CA LEU A 162 22.17 22.31 6.07
C LEU A 162 21.62 22.42 4.64
N LYS A 163 22.45 22.78 3.66
CA LYS A 163 22.04 22.81 2.26
C LYS A 163 21.69 21.41 1.74
N ASP A 164 22.38 20.37 2.20
CA ASP A 164 22.06 18.99 1.83
C ASP A 164 20.71 18.55 2.38
N VAL A 165 20.30 19.08 3.54
CA VAL A 165 18.95 18.88 4.10
C VAL A 165 17.90 19.41 3.14
N LEU A 166 18.13 20.56 2.48
CA LEU A 166 17.20 21.11 1.51
C LEU A 166 16.97 20.18 0.31
N ASN A 167 18.00 19.49 -0.18
CA ASN A 167 17.84 18.53 -1.28
C ASN A 167 17.01 17.30 -0.90
N VAL A 168 17.03 16.89 0.37
CA VAL A 168 16.20 15.78 0.87
C VAL A 168 14.72 16.15 0.83
N ILE A 169 14.39 17.43 0.96
CA ILE A 169 13.00 17.92 0.97
C ILE A 169 12.34 17.70 -0.38
N ASP A 170 13.01 18.07 -1.48
CA ASP A 170 12.47 17.91 -2.83
C ASP A 170 12.16 16.44 -3.14
N LYS A 171 13.07 15.54 -2.77
CA LYS A 171 12.86 14.09 -2.89
C LYS A 171 11.73 13.59 -2.01
N THR A 172 11.60 14.12 -0.79
CA THR A 172 10.51 13.75 0.12
C THR A 172 9.17 14.19 -0.43
N LYS A 173 9.10 15.38 -1.06
CA LYS A 173 7.89 15.89 -1.73
C LYS A 173 7.48 15.01 -2.91
N GLU A 174 8.44 14.66 -3.76
CA GLU A 174 8.20 13.71 -4.85
C GLU A 174 7.68 12.36 -4.32
N GLY A 175 8.27 11.86 -3.22
CA GLY A 175 7.80 10.66 -2.54
C GLY A 175 6.36 10.75 -2.04
N THR A 176 5.93 11.90 -1.52
CA THR A 176 4.53 12.11 -1.10
C THR A 176 3.55 12.22 -2.27
N ASP A 177 3.99 12.73 -3.43
CA ASP A 177 3.17 12.76 -4.64
C ASP A 177 2.97 11.35 -5.22
N ILE A 178 4.04 10.54 -5.21
CA ILE A 178 3.96 9.10 -5.57
C ILE A 178 3.00 8.38 -4.61
N LEU A 179 3.13 8.62 -3.30
CA LEU A 179 2.24 8.02 -2.31
C LEU A 179 0.77 8.36 -2.57
N ALA A 180 0.46 9.59 -2.99
CA ALA A 180 -0.91 9.97 -3.33
C ALA A 180 -1.46 9.18 -4.51
N LYS A 181 -0.62 8.82 -5.49
CA LYS A 181 -1.00 7.93 -6.60
C LYS A 181 -1.27 6.51 -6.10
N ASP A 182 -0.37 5.98 -5.26
CA ASP A 182 -0.50 4.62 -4.71
C ASP A 182 -1.77 4.47 -3.86
N ILE A 183 -2.14 5.48 -3.07
CA ILE A 183 -3.41 5.51 -2.33
C ILE A 183 -4.61 5.33 -3.27
N ASN A 184 -4.63 6.04 -4.40
CA ASN A 184 -5.73 5.93 -5.37
C ASN A 184 -5.81 4.52 -5.98
N GLU A 185 -4.66 3.91 -6.31
CA GLU A 185 -4.62 2.52 -6.81
C GLU A 185 -5.16 1.54 -5.78
N ILE A 186 -4.80 1.70 -4.50
CA ILE A 186 -5.29 0.84 -3.42
C ILE A 186 -6.81 1.02 -3.22
N VAL A 187 -7.33 2.25 -3.35
CA VAL A 187 -8.77 2.52 -3.32
C VAL A 187 -9.51 1.79 -4.45
N GLU A 188 -8.94 1.77 -5.66
CA GLU A 188 -9.50 1.02 -6.80
C GLU A 188 -9.50 -0.49 -6.52
N ILE A 189 -8.39 -1.05 -6.06
CA ILE A 189 -8.28 -2.47 -5.68
C ILE A 189 -9.33 -2.83 -4.62
N ASN A 190 -9.48 -2.01 -3.58
CA ASN A 190 -10.44 -2.23 -2.51
C ASN A 190 -11.90 -2.19 -3.04
N SER A 191 -12.18 -1.30 -3.99
CA SER A 191 -13.47 -1.25 -4.69
C SER A 191 -13.74 -2.51 -5.53
N GLU A 192 -12.73 -3.03 -6.24
CA GLU A 192 -12.84 -4.28 -6.98
C GLU A 192 -13.06 -5.49 -6.07
N LEU A 193 -12.33 -5.59 -4.96
CA LEU A 193 -12.54 -6.66 -3.97
C LEU A 193 -13.95 -6.65 -3.40
N LYS A 194 -14.53 -5.48 -3.13
CA LYS A 194 -15.94 -5.36 -2.71
C LYS A 194 -16.91 -5.93 -3.75
N LYS A 195 -16.64 -5.74 -5.04
CA LYS A 195 -17.44 -6.35 -6.11
C LYS A 195 -17.28 -7.87 -6.12
N VAL A 196 -16.05 -8.37 -6.02
CA VAL A 196 -15.76 -9.81 -5.97
C VAL A 196 -16.46 -10.48 -4.78
N SER A 197 -16.43 -9.84 -3.61
CA SER A 197 -17.14 -10.32 -2.42
C SER A 197 -18.64 -10.47 -2.66
N LYS A 198 -19.26 -9.45 -3.25
CA LYS A 198 -20.68 -9.47 -3.61
C LYS A 198 -21.00 -10.55 -4.65
N ASP A 199 -20.14 -10.72 -5.65
CA ASP A 199 -20.31 -11.75 -6.68
C ASP A 199 -20.19 -13.15 -6.07
N GLN A 200 -19.29 -13.36 -5.10
CA GLN A 200 -19.18 -14.63 -4.38
C GLN A 200 -20.43 -14.97 -3.57
N ASP A 201 -21.07 -13.99 -2.92
CA ASP A 201 -22.35 -14.22 -2.24
C ASP A 201 -23.45 -14.71 -3.19
N ILE A 202 -23.50 -14.15 -4.40
CA ILE A 202 -24.41 -14.60 -5.47
C ILE A 202 -24.07 -16.03 -5.89
N PHE A 203 -22.78 -16.33 -6.11
CA PHE A 203 -22.33 -17.68 -6.46
C PHE A 203 -22.71 -18.72 -5.41
N VAL A 204 -22.56 -18.42 -4.11
CA VAL A 204 -22.97 -19.34 -3.02
C VAL A 204 -24.47 -19.62 -3.09
N HIS A 205 -25.29 -18.61 -3.40
CA HIS A 205 -26.73 -18.81 -3.60
C HIS A 205 -27.03 -19.71 -4.81
N ASP A 206 -26.34 -19.50 -5.92
CA ASP A 206 -26.53 -20.31 -7.14
C ASP A 206 -26.08 -21.77 -6.93
N ILE A 207 -24.98 -21.99 -6.21
CA ILE A 207 -24.51 -23.34 -5.82
C ILE A 207 -25.53 -24.02 -4.91
N LYS A 208 -26.11 -23.31 -3.94
CA LYS A 208 -27.18 -23.87 -3.10
C LYS A 208 -28.40 -24.30 -3.92
N SER A 209 -28.69 -23.61 -5.03
CA SER A 209 -29.78 -24.00 -5.93
C SER A 209 -29.52 -25.34 -6.63
N LEU A 210 -28.24 -25.74 -6.84
CA LEU A 210 -27.87 -27.08 -7.33
C LEU A 210 -28.22 -28.20 -6.33
N SER A 211 -28.35 -27.89 -5.04
CA SER A 211 -28.91 -28.83 -4.05
C SER A 211 -30.30 -29.34 -4.46
N GLY A 212 -31.08 -28.50 -5.18
CA GLY A 212 -32.36 -28.89 -5.75
C GLY A 212 -32.26 -30.06 -6.75
N ILE A 213 -31.14 -30.22 -7.46
CA ILE A 213 -30.88 -31.37 -8.32
C ILE A 213 -30.73 -32.64 -7.47
N SER A 214 -29.99 -32.56 -6.35
CA SER A 214 -29.87 -33.70 -5.44
C SER A 214 -31.23 -34.10 -4.85
N MET A 215 -32.07 -33.13 -4.44
CA MET A 215 -33.44 -33.38 -3.97
C MET A 215 -34.34 -34.00 -5.06
N ALA A 216 -34.20 -33.56 -6.32
CA ALA A 216 -34.93 -34.13 -7.44
C ALA A 216 -34.49 -35.58 -7.73
N LEU A 217 -33.19 -35.87 -7.67
CA LEU A 217 -32.66 -37.23 -7.81
C LEU A 217 -33.12 -38.13 -6.66
N GLU A 218 -33.18 -37.63 -5.43
CA GLU A 218 -33.70 -38.39 -4.28
C GLU A 218 -35.19 -38.72 -4.46
N SER A 219 -35.98 -37.76 -4.96
CA SER A 219 -37.40 -37.98 -5.28
C SER A 219 -37.57 -38.98 -6.42
N PHE A 220 -36.70 -38.92 -7.44
CA PHE A 220 -36.67 -39.89 -8.53
C PHE A 220 -36.30 -41.30 -8.04
N ASN A 221 -35.33 -41.42 -7.12
CA ASN A 221 -34.97 -42.68 -6.48
C ASN A 221 -36.16 -43.30 -5.73
N LYS A 222 -36.90 -42.51 -4.93
CA LYS A 222 -38.12 -42.99 -4.25
C LYS A 222 -39.18 -43.49 -5.24
N MET A 223 -39.31 -42.83 -6.39
CA MET A 223 -40.20 -43.27 -7.46
C MET A 223 -39.72 -44.59 -8.08
N GLN A 224 -38.42 -44.72 -8.35
CA GLN A 224 -37.83 -45.94 -8.88
C GLN A 224 -37.93 -47.12 -7.92
N GLU A 225 -37.67 -46.94 -6.62
CA GLU A 225 -37.86 -48.01 -5.62
C GLU A 225 -39.29 -48.56 -5.66
N LYS A 226 -40.29 -47.67 -5.79
CA LYS A 226 -41.70 -48.06 -5.91
C LYS A 226 -41.98 -48.78 -7.22
N PHE A 227 -41.41 -48.29 -8.33
CA PHE A 227 -41.51 -48.95 -9.64
C PHE A 227 -40.88 -50.35 -9.60
N ASN A 228 -39.68 -50.49 -9.05
CA ASN A 228 -38.95 -51.75 -8.89
C ASN A 228 -39.76 -52.74 -8.05
N LYS A 229 -40.35 -52.31 -6.92
CA LYS A 229 -41.26 -53.15 -6.12
C LYS A 229 -42.47 -53.63 -6.93
N ASN A 230 -43.11 -52.75 -7.68
CA ASN A 230 -44.27 -53.11 -8.50
C ASN A 230 -43.91 -54.09 -9.63
N LEU A 231 -42.79 -53.84 -10.33
CA LEU A 231 -42.31 -54.68 -11.41
C LEU A 231 -41.90 -56.07 -10.90
N SER A 232 -41.23 -56.14 -9.75
CA SER A 232 -40.93 -57.39 -9.06
C SER A 232 -42.20 -58.18 -8.73
N GLY A 233 -43.23 -57.52 -8.19
CA GLY A 233 -44.53 -58.15 -7.94
C GLY A 233 -45.20 -58.70 -9.20
N LEU A 234 -45.20 -57.93 -10.30
CA LEU A 234 -45.72 -58.35 -11.61
C LEU A 234 -44.94 -59.55 -12.17
N LEU A 235 -43.60 -59.54 -12.08
CA LEU A 235 -42.74 -60.64 -12.51
C LEU A 235 -43.03 -61.93 -11.75
N ILE A 236 -43.20 -61.84 -10.42
CA ILE A 236 -43.60 -62.98 -9.57
C ILE A 236 -44.96 -63.51 -10.01
N GLN A 237 -45.94 -62.64 -10.23
CA GLN A 237 -47.29 -63.04 -10.64
C GLN A 237 -47.30 -63.71 -12.03
N LEU A 238 -46.59 -63.15 -13.00
CA LEU A 238 -46.43 -63.73 -14.34
C LEU A 238 -45.72 -65.09 -14.31
N ALA A 239 -44.73 -65.26 -13.41
CA ALA A 239 -44.05 -66.53 -13.23
C ALA A 239 -44.99 -67.61 -12.66
N ILE A 240 -45.84 -67.23 -11.69
CA ILE A 240 -46.88 -68.12 -11.12
C ILE A 240 -47.89 -68.53 -12.20
N GLU A 241 -48.46 -67.56 -12.94
CA GLU A 241 -49.43 -67.83 -14.03
C GLU A 241 -48.84 -68.67 -15.17
N SER A 242 -47.55 -68.54 -15.46
CA SER A 242 -46.85 -69.40 -16.42
C SER A 242 -46.73 -70.84 -15.92
N SER A 243 -46.48 -71.04 -14.62
CA SER A 243 -46.36 -72.37 -14.02
C SER A 243 -47.70 -73.11 -13.94
N GLU A 244 -48.80 -72.40 -13.62
CA GLU A 244 -50.14 -72.97 -13.57
C GLU A 244 -50.68 -73.37 -14.95
N ASN A 245 -50.36 -72.61 -16.00
CA ASN A 245 -50.72 -72.96 -17.38
C ASN A 245 -49.94 -74.17 -17.91
N ASP A 246 -48.67 -74.33 -17.54
CA ASP A 246 -47.86 -75.50 -17.91
C ASP A 246 -48.35 -76.79 -17.20
N ASP A 247 -48.86 -76.69 -15.97
CA ASP A 247 -49.45 -77.83 -15.24
C ASP A 247 -50.85 -78.21 -15.76
N ASN A 248 -51.66 -77.24 -16.19
CA ASN A 248 -52.95 -77.52 -16.83
C ASN A 248 -52.81 -78.10 -18.24
N ASN A 249 -51.80 -77.69 -19.02
CA ASN A 249 -51.49 -78.28 -20.32
C ASN A 249 -50.87 -79.69 -20.25
N LYS A 250 -50.35 -80.11 -19.10
CA LYS A 250 -49.87 -81.49 -18.86
C LYS A 250 -50.94 -82.43 -18.34
N LYS A 251 -52.08 -81.91 -17.87
CA LYS A 251 -53.22 -82.68 -17.34
C LYS A 251 -54.35 -82.91 -18.36
N ASN A 252 -54.26 -82.31 -19.54
CA ASN A 252 -55.06 -82.63 -20.73
C ASN A 252 -54.20 -83.36 -21.76
#